data_AF-A0A8T2TL11-F1
#
_entry.id   AF-A0A8T2TL11-F1
#
_cell.length_a   1.000
_cell.length_b   1.000
_cell.length_c   1.000
_cell.angle_alpha   90.00
_cell.angle_beta   90.00
_cell.angle_gamma   90.00
#
_symmetry.space_group_name_H-M   'P 1'
#
loop_
_entity.id
_entity.type
_entity.pdbx_description
1 polymer ?
#
loop_
_entity_poly.entity_id
_entity_poly.type
_entity_poly.pdbx_seq_one_letter_code
_entity_poly.pdbx_strand_id
1 'polypeptide(L)'
;MYHTPGSTTEPVMGSAYYVPAGVQGMYIPSADHLTAQGMVIKQIEYYFSVENLCRDIYLRSKMDEWGFVPVSVIANFNRVKMITQNPYFIVEALRLSNVVEVQGDKVRKKGDWANWLLPASQRLIASMGDKDQAVGFSTTYTNEDMNHNLGLRSSGMEV
;
A
#
# COMPACT_ATOMS: atom_id res chain seq x y z
N MET A 1 -48.83 48.36 33.79
CA MET A 1 -48.15 47.29 34.53
C MET A 1 -49.17 46.14 34.58
N TYR A 2 -49.23 45.13 33.72
CA TYR A 2 -48.24 44.34 33.00
C TYR A 2 -49.00 43.64 31.86
N HIS A 3 -48.48 43.65 30.63
CA HIS A 3 -48.97 42.78 29.55
C HIS A 3 -47.73 42.12 28.95
N THR A 4 -47.58 40.81 29.16
CA THR A 4 -46.61 40.00 28.42
C THR A 4 -47.32 39.42 27.20
N PRO A 5 -46.95 39.77 25.96
CA PRO A 5 -47.36 38.99 24.82
C PRO A 5 -46.44 37.76 24.71
N GLY A 6 -47.04 36.58 24.67
CA GLY A 6 -46.34 35.33 24.42
C GLY A 6 -45.61 35.35 23.09
N SER A 7 -44.32 35.03 23.10
CA SER A 7 -43.59 34.63 21.90
C SER A 7 -43.68 33.12 21.76
N THR A 8 -44.65 32.69 20.97
CA THR A 8 -44.62 31.40 20.28
C THR A 8 -43.76 31.56 19.04
N THR A 9 -42.78 30.66 18.86
CA THR A 9 -42.20 30.11 17.61
C THR A 9 -40.77 29.64 17.93
N GLU A 10 -40.58 28.37 18.28
CA GLU A 10 -40.26 27.23 17.40
C GLU A 10 -38.76 26.84 17.57
N PRO A 11 -38.42 25.54 17.52
CA PRO A 11 -37.10 25.02 17.90
C PRO A 11 -36.06 25.03 16.76
N VAL A 12 -34.81 25.18 17.17
CA VAL A 12 -33.52 24.94 16.50
C VAL A 12 -33.54 24.10 15.20
N MET A 13 -33.02 24.65 14.08
CA MET A 13 -32.29 23.87 13.08
C MET A 13 -31.46 24.72 12.10
N GLY A 14 -30.14 24.49 12.05
CA GLY A 14 -29.28 24.87 10.94
C GLY A 14 -28.60 26.23 11.05
N SER A 15 -27.43 26.27 11.71
CA SER A 15 -26.49 27.38 11.62
C SER A 15 -26.03 27.60 10.17
N ALA A 16 -26.71 28.46 9.44
CA ALA A 16 -26.20 29.01 8.18
C ALA A 16 -25.09 30.00 8.52
N TYR A 17 -23.83 29.58 8.35
CA TYR A 17 -22.69 30.49 8.43
C TYR A 17 -22.85 31.56 7.35
N TYR A 18 -23.07 32.81 7.77
CA TYR A 18 -23.13 33.97 6.89
C TYR A 18 -21.71 34.25 6.39
N VAL A 19 -21.42 33.91 5.13
CA VAL A 19 -20.14 34.25 4.49
C VAL A 19 -20.31 35.58 3.76
N PRO A 20 -19.63 36.67 4.15
CA PRO A 20 -19.75 37.95 3.47
C PRO A 20 -19.22 37.87 2.03
N ALA A 21 -19.98 38.46 1.10
CA ALA A 21 -19.66 38.54 -0.32
C ALA A 21 -18.37 39.34 -0.54
N GLY A 22 -17.24 38.64 -0.66
CA GLY A 22 -15.92 39.24 -0.83
C GLY A 22 -14.76 38.23 -0.73
N VAL A 23 -15.00 37.05 -0.14
CA VAL A 23 -13.99 35.99 -0.04
C VAL A 23 -14.08 35.06 -1.26
N GLN A 24 -13.67 35.57 -2.43
CA GLN A 24 -13.39 34.70 -3.58
C GLN A 24 -12.03 34.05 -3.36
N GLY A 25 -11.99 32.74 -3.11
CA GLY A 25 -10.75 31.95 -3.24
C GLY A 25 -10.45 30.92 -2.15
N MET A 26 -11.20 30.84 -1.06
CA MET A 26 -10.99 29.79 -0.07
C MET A 26 -11.81 28.55 -0.43
N TYR A 27 -11.17 27.57 -1.09
CA TYR A 27 -11.75 26.23 -1.26
C TYR A 27 -11.84 25.58 0.13
N ILE A 28 -13.04 25.63 0.72
CA ILE A 28 -13.35 24.87 1.93
C ILE A 28 -13.74 23.47 1.46
N PRO A 29 -12.92 22.43 1.70
CA PRO A 29 -13.31 21.07 1.36
C PRO A 29 -14.58 20.67 2.13
N SER A 30 -15.50 19.98 1.46
CA SER A 30 -16.73 19.48 2.08
C SER A 30 -16.43 18.48 3.19
N ALA A 31 -17.33 18.34 4.18
CA ALA A 31 -17.16 17.38 5.28
C ALA A 31 -16.92 15.94 4.79
N ASP A 32 -17.57 15.55 3.70
CA ASP A 32 -17.39 14.25 3.03
C ASP A 32 -15.96 14.09 2.48
N HIS A 33 -15.39 15.17 1.92
CA HIS A 33 -14.02 15.18 1.40
C HIS A 33 -12.98 14.97 2.52
N LEU A 34 -13.10 15.70 3.64
CA LEU A 34 -12.21 15.50 4.79
C LEU A 34 -12.34 14.08 5.36
N THR A 35 -13.56 13.56 5.41
CA THR A 35 -13.84 12.21 5.89
C THR A 35 -13.18 11.15 4.99
N ALA A 36 -13.37 11.25 3.68
CA ALA A 36 -12.73 10.35 2.71
C ALA A 36 -11.19 10.46 2.76
N GLN A 37 -10.65 11.66 2.93
CA GLN A 37 -9.21 11.88 3.06
C GLN A 37 -8.64 11.16 4.28
N GLY A 38 -9.30 11.31 5.43
CA GLY A 38 -8.93 10.60 6.66
C GLY A 38 -9.05 9.08 6.54
N MET A 39 -10.05 8.57 5.81
CA MET A 39 -10.20 7.14 5.53
C MET A 39 -9.06 6.60 4.66
N VAL A 40 -8.68 7.32 3.59
CA VAL A 40 -7.55 6.93 2.72
C VAL A 40 -6.25 6.89 3.52
N ILE A 41 -5.97 7.94 4.30
CA ILE A 41 -4.76 8.01 5.13
C ILE A 41 -4.70 6.79 6.05
N LYS A 42 -5.72 6.58 6.89
CA LYS A 42 -5.77 5.44 7.82
C LYS A 42 -5.57 4.10 7.11
N GLN A 43 -6.19 3.94 5.95
CA GLN A 43 -6.11 2.68 5.22
C GLN A 43 -4.69 2.41 4.70
N ILE A 44 -4.00 3.44 4.22
CA ILE A 44 -2.63 3.30 3.71
C ILE A 44 -1.64 3.16 4.86
N GLU A 45 -1.80 3.90 5.95
CA GLU A 45 -0.99 3.74 7.17
C GLU A 45 -1.09 2.32 7.73
N TYR A 46 -2.29 1.71 7.67
CA TYR A 46 -2.46 0.30 8.04
C TYR A 46 -1.66 -0.64 7.12
N TYR A 47 -1.69 -0.43 5.80
CA TYR A 47 -0.93 -1.28 4.87
C TYR A 47 0.59 -1.18 5.11
N PHE A 48 1.09 0.00 5.47
CA PHE A 48 2.48 0.23 5.82
C PHE A 48 2.78 0.02 7.32
N SER A 49 1.83 -0.50 8.10
CA SER A 49 2.07 -0.86 9.49
C SER A 49 3.02 -2.06 9.59
N VAL A 50 3.77 -2.12 10.69
CA VAL A 50 4.71 -3.23 10.98
C VAL A 50 3.98 -4.58 10.92
N GLU A 51 2.79 -4.66 11.50
CA GLU A 51 2.00 -5.89 11.54
C GLU A 51 1.61 -6.39 10.14
N ASN A 52 1.18 -5.47 9.26
CA ASN A 52 0.82 -5.82 7.89
C ASN A 52 2.06 -6.20 7.09
N LEU A 53 3.12 -5.39 7.14
CA LEU A 53 4.35 -5.63 6.37
C LEU A 53 5.04 -6.94 6.75
N CYS A 54 4.93 -7.41 7.98
CA CYS A 54 5.44 -8.75 8.36
C CYS A 54 4.81 -9.89 7.54
N ARG A 55 3.56 -9.73 7.08
CA ARG A 55 2.76 -10.80 6.46
C ARG A 55 2.47 -10.56 4.98
N ASP A 56 2.39 -9.30 4.57
CA ASP A 56 1.96 -8.89 3.24
C ASP A 56 3.12 -8.94 2.25
N ILE A 57 3.38 -10.14 1.75
CA ILE A 57 4.40 -10.38 0.71
C ILE A 57 4.04 -9.67 -0.59
N TYR A 58 2.75 -9.52 -0.90
CA TYR A 58 2.32 -8.84 -2.11
C TYR A 58 2.75 -7.36 -2.10
N LEU A 59 2.44 -6.62 -1.04
CA LEU A 59 2.88 -5.23 -0.90
C LEU A 59 4.41 -5.11 -0.96
N ARG A 60 5.13 -5.96 -0.22
CA ARG A 60 6.60 -5.97 -0.21
C ARG A 60 7.21 -6.31 -1.57
N SER A 61 6.54 -7.15 -2.34
CA SER A 61 6.98 -7.51 -3.69
C SER A 61 6.84 -6.39 -4.72
N LYS A 62 6.01 -5.39 -4.42
CA LYS A 62 5.82 -4.19 -5.25
C LYS A 62 6.73 -3.03 -4.81
N MET A 63 7.54 -3.22 -3.78
CA MET A 63 8.57 -2.25 -3.37
C MET A 63 9.77 -2.33 -4.29
N ASP A 64 10.24 -1.17 -4.75
CA ASP A 64 11.51 -1.05 -5.47
C ASP A 64 12.70 -1.09 -4.51
N GLU A 65 13.91 -0.85 -5.03
CA GLU A 65 15.16 -0.91 -4.27
C GLU A 65 15.25 0.15 -3.16
N TRP A 66 14.40 1.17 -3.23
CA TRP A 66 14.34 2.28 -2.30
C TRP A 66 13.06 2.25 -1.44
N GLY A 67 12.33 1.13 -1.48
CA GLY A 67 11.11 0.89 -0.70
C GLY A 67 9.86 1.53 -1.28
N PHE A 68 9.93 2.13 -2.47
CA PHE A 68 8.80 2.81 -3.08
C PHE A 68 7.87 1.86 -3.82
N VAL A 69 6.58 2.15 -3.69
CA VAL A 69 5.48 1.47 -4.36
C VAL A 69 4.74 2.50 -5.21
N PRO A 70 4.46 2.21 -6.49
CA PRO A 70 3.67 3.12 -7.33
C PRO A 70 2.26 3.33 -6.76
N VAL A 71 1.77 4.57 -6.78
CA VAL A 71 0.41 4.90 -6.33
C VAL A 71 -0.64 4.16 -7.17
N SER A 72 -0.35 3.86 -8.44
CA SER A 72 -1.20 3.01 -9.28
C SER A 72 -1.45 1.62 -8.68
N VAL A 73 -0.46 1.04 -8.02
CA VAL A 73 -0.60 -0.25 -7.32
C VAL A 73 -1.48 -0.09 -6.08
N ILE A 74 -1.25 0.96 -5.28
CA ILE A 74 -2.05 1.26 -4.08
C ILE A 74 -3.50 1.56 -4.44
N ALA A 75 -3.73 2.32 -5.52
CA ALA A 75 -5.06 2.64 -6.04
C ALA A 75 -5.84 1.37 -6.44
N ASN A 76 -5.15 0.28 -6.77
CA ASN A 76 -5.78 -0.99 -7.11
C ASN A 76 -6.13 -1.87 -5.88
N PHE A 77 -5.70 -1.49 -4.68
CA PHE A 77 -6.05 -2.24 -3.46
C PHE A 77 -7.54 -2.12 -3.16
N ASN A 78 -8.18 -3.24 -2.83
CA ASN A 78 -9.63 -3.31 -2.71
C ASN A 78 -10.22 -2.28 -1.74
N ARG A 79 -9.60 -2.08 -0.56
CA ARG A 79 -10.10 -1.09 0.41
C ARG A 79 -9.90 0.35 -0.07
N VAL A 80 -8.83 0.64 -0.81
CA VAL A 80 -8.60 1.98 -1.37
C VAL A 80 -9.59 2.26 -2.50
N LYS A 81 -9.81 1.30 -3.41
CA LYS A 81 -10.82 1.39 -4.49
C LYS A 81 -12.23 1.68 -3.98
N MET A 82 -12.58 1.14 -2.81
CA MET A 82 -13.88 1.36 -2.18
C MET A 82 -14.04 2.78 -1.63
N ILE A 83 -12.94 3.47 -1.33
CA ILE A 83 -12.95 4.84 -0.81
C ILE A 83 -12.84 5.85 -1.96
N THR A 84 -11.95 5.58 -2.93
CA THR A 84 -11.69 6.50 -4.04
C THR A 84 -11.16 5.75 -5.27
N GLN A 85 -11.47 6.27 -6.46
CA GLN A 85 -10.89 5.83 -7.73
C GLN A 85 -9.89 6.83 -8.30
N ASN A 86 -9.66 7.96 -7.60
CA ASN A 86 -8.82 9.03 -8.08
C ASN A 86 -7.40 8.92 -7.46
N PRO A 87 -6.37 8.55 -8.24
CA PRO A 87 -5.00 8.44 -7.73
C PRO A 87 -4.41 9.79 -7.28
N TYR A 88 -4.82 10.90 -7.88
CA TYR A 88 -4.38 12.24 -7.45
C TYR A 88 -4.89 12.55 -6.04
N PHE A 89 -6.15 12.18 -5.74
CA PHE A 89 -6.69 12.35 -4.40
C PHE A 89 -5.91 11.54 -3.35
N ILE A 90 -5.46 10.34 -3.71
CA ILE A 90 -4.59 9.52 -2.84
C ILE A 90 -3.28 10.26 -2.56
N VAL A 91 -2.61 10.77 -3.59
CA VAL A 91 -1.35 11.53 -3.44
C VAL A 91 -1.54 12.73 -2.51
N GLU A 92 -2.58 13.54 -2.73
CA GLU A 92 -2.87 14.71 -1.90
C GLU A 92 -3.20 14.34 -0.44
N ALA A 93 -3.97 13.27 -0.22
CA ALA A 93 -4.26 12.76 1.11
C ALA A 93 -2.98 12.32 1.83
N LEU A 94 -2.11 11.59 1.14
CA LEU A 94 -0.90 11.03 1.73
C LEU A 94 0.16 12.06 2.09
N ARG A 95 0.14 13.25 1.50
CA ARG A 95 1.01 14.37 1.92
C ARG A 95 0.79 14.78 3.37
N LEU A 96 -0.36 14.46 3.95
CA LEU A 96 -0.69 14.76 5.35
C LEU A 96 -0.36 13.60 6.31
N SER A 97 0.05 12.44 5.80
CA SER A 97 0.40 11.29 6.65
C SER A 97 1.80 11.44 7.27
N ASN A 98 1.95 10.95 8.50
CA ASN A 98 3.25 10.92 9.19
C ASN A 98 3.96 9.56 9.10
N VAL A 99 3.29 8.53 8.58
CA VAL A 99 3.81 7.14 8.52
C VAL A 99 4.44 6.84 7.16
N VAL A 100 3.97 7.49 6.10
CA VAL A 100 4.45 7.30 4.74
C VAL A 100 5.01 8.60 4.17
N GLU A 101 5.87 8.47 3.17
CA GLU A 101 6.37 9.60 2.39
C GLU A 101 6.04 9.40 0.92
N VAL A 102 5.73 10.50 0.23
CA VAL A 102 5.32 10.52 -1.17
C VAL A 102 6.40 11.21 -2.00
N GLN A 103 6.81 10.57 -3.09
CA GLN A 103 7.73 11.12 -4.07
C GLN A 103 7.11 10.98 -5.46
N GLY A 104 6.62 12.10 -6.01
CA GLY A 104 5.89 12.09 -7.28
C GLY A 104 4.63 11.24 -7.19
N ASP A 105 4.58 10.17 -7.98
CA ASP A 105 3.51 9.17 -8.04
C ASP A 105 3.84 7.88 -7.28
N LYS A 106 4.82 7.91 -6.37
CA LYS A 106 5.23 6.77 -5.56
C LYS A 106 5.12 7.05 -4.06
N VAL A 107 4.93 6.00 -3.28
CA VAL A 107 4.82 6.05 -1.81
C VAL A 107 5.70 4.99 -1.16
N ARG A 108 6.33 5.31 -0.02
CA ARG A 108 7.03 4.33 0.82
C ARG A 108 6.79 4.57 2.31
N LYS A 109 7.17 3.59 3.14
CA LYS A 109 7.22 3.74 4.60
C LYS A 109 8.28 4.76 4.99
N LYS A 110 7.96 5.67 5.91
CA LYS A 110 8.91 6.66 6.41
C LYS A 110 9.84 6.03 7.47
N GLY A 111 11.15 6.22 7.31
CA GLY A 111 12.18 5.85 8.30
C GLY A 111 12.81 4.48 8.09
N ASP A 112 12.05 3.40 8.23
CA ASP A 112 12.55 2.01 8.29
C ASP A 112 12.17 1.15 7.07
N TRP A 113 11.90 1.77 5.92
CA TRP A 113 11.54 1.08 4.67
C TRP A 113 12.51 -0.05 4.29
N ALA A 114 13.80 0.12 4.54
CA ALA A 114 14.84 -0.85 4.17
C ALA A 114 14.65 -2.22 4.82
N ASN A 115 14.08 -2.27 6.02
CA ASN A 115 13.82 -3.51 6.75
C ASN A 115 12.72 -4.37 6.10
N TRP A 116 11.92 -3.76 5.21
CA TRP A 116 10.76 -4.39 4.58
C TRP A 116 11.02 -4.86 3.16
N LEU A 117 12.19 -4.53 2.60
CA LEU A 117 12.58 -5.01 1.29
C LEU A 117 12.71 -6.53 1.26
N LEU A 118 12.28 -7.14 0.15
CA LEU A 118 12.57 -8.54 -0.10
C LEU A 118 14.00 -8.69 -0.63
N PRO A 119 14.68 -9.82 -0.34
CA PRO A 119 15.93 -10.16 -1.00
C PRO A 119 15.82 -10.09 -2.52
N ALA A 120 16.89 -9.69 -3.21
CA ALA A 120 16.87 -9.48 -4.66
C ALA A 120 16.37 -10.71 -5.45
N SER A 121 16.71 -11.92 -4.99
CA SER A 121 16.23 -13.18 -5.56
C SER A 121 14.69 -13.28 -5.55
N GLN A 122 14.06 -12.85 -4.46
CA GLN A 122 12.61 -12.91 -4.30
C GLN A 122 11.89 -11.76 -5.04
N ARG A 123 12.55 -10.61 -5.22
CA ARG A 123 12.04 -9.51 -6.07
C ARG A 123 11.98 -9.90 -7.54
N LEU A 124 13.00 -10.62 -8.04
CA LEU A 124 13.02 -11.12 -9.42
C LEU A 124 11.87 -12.10 -9.67
N ILE A 125 11.65 -13.05 -8.75
CA ILE A 125 10.54 -14.01 -8.85
C ILE A 125 9.19 -13.29 -8.84
N ALA A 126 9.01 -12.30 -7.96
CA ALA A 126 7.77 -11.54 -7.91
C ALA A 126 7.53 -10.63 -9.12
N SER A 127 8.61 -10.12 -9.73
CA SER A 127 8.54 -9.35 -10.98
C SER A 127 8.27 -10.25 -12.19
N MET A 128 8.64 -11.53 -12.13
CA MET A 128 8.43 -12.53 -13.19
C MET A 128 7.04 -13.17 -13.15
N GLY A 129 6.25 -12.97 -12.09
CA GLY A 129 4.93 -13.57 -11.87
C GLY A 129 3.78 -13.05 -12.75
N ASP A 130 4.06 -12.51 -13.94
CA ASP A 130 3.04 -12.12 -14.94
C ASP A 130 3.25 -12.81 -16.30
N LYS A 131 4.00 -13.91 -16.36
CA LYS A 131 4.03 -14.78 -17.55
C LYS A 131 4.08 -16.24 -17.14
N ASP A 132 3.01 -16.95 -17.45
CA ASP A 132 3.01 -18.40 -17.60
C ASP A 132 4.10 -18.81 -18.58
N GLN A 133 5.30 -19.13 -18.08
CA GLN A 133 6.14 -20.15 -18.69
C GLN A 133 7.11 -20.71 -17.65
N ALA A 134 6.77 -21.92 -17.20
CA ALA A 134 7.65 -22.76 -16.42
C ALA A 134 8.95 -23.04 -17.18
N VAL A 135 10.08 -22.66 -16.60
CA VAL A 135 11.35 -23.36 -16.84
C VAL A 135 12.07 -23.47 -15.49
N GLY A 136 12.21 -24.70 -15.02
CA GLY A 136 12.55 -25.02 -13.66
C GLY A 136 13.95 -24.57 -13.23
N PHE A 137 14.04 -24.16 -11.98
CA PHE A 137 15.25 -24.34 -11.18
C PHE A 137 14.83 -24.94 -9.85
N SER A 138 14.88 -26.28 -9.78
CA SER A 138 14.76 -27.01 -8.52
C SER A 138 16.11 -26.95 -7.82
N THR A 139 16.27 -26.02 -6.88
CA THR A 139 17.37 -26.09 -5.91
C THR A 139 16.91 -26.98 -4.77
N THR A 140 17.18 -28.28 -4.86
CA THR A 140 17.19 -29.17 -3.69
C THR A 140 18.64 -29.48 -3.36
N TYR A 141 19.17 -28.79 -2.35
CA TYR A 141 20.31 -29.31 -1.61
C TYR A 141 19.77 -30.35 -0.63
N THR A 142 20.13 -31.61 -0.86
CA THR A 142 20.11 -32.66 0.17
C THR A 142 21.49 -33.30 0.19
N ASN A 143 22.21 -33.08 1.29
CA ASN A 143 23.43 -33.80 1.64
C ASN A 143 23.01 -35.24 1.97
N GLU A 144 23.40 -36.26 1.20
CA GLU A 144 23.51 -37.66 1.68
C GLU A 144 23.94 -38.75 0.68
N ASP A 145 24.18 -38.49 -0.62
CA ASP A 145 24.47 -39.60 -1.55
C ASP A 145 25.95 -39.88 -1.84
N MET A 146 26.48 -40.79 -1.00
CA MET A 146 27.22 -41.98 -1.41
C MET A 146 28.53 -41.83 -2.22
N ASN A 147 29.59 -41.53 -1.47
CA ASN A 147 30.86 -42.22 -1.66
C ASN A 147 30.66 -43.74 -1.44
N HIS A 148 30.25 -44.48 -2.47
CA HIS A 148 30.34 -45.93 -2.50
C HIS A 148 30.49 -46.45 -3.94
N ASN A 149 31.51 -47.29 -4.11
CA ASN A 149 31.65 -48.35 -5.11
C ASN A 149 32.47 -48.05 -6.38
N LEU A 150 33.80 -48.02 -6.19
CA LEU A 150 34.75 -48.52 -7.17
C LEU A 150 34.53 -50.03 -7.35
N GLY A 151 34.02 -50.42 -8.52
CA GLY A 151 34.05 -51.81 -8.95
C GLY A 151 32.94 -52.16 -9.92
N LEU A 152 33.30 -52.46 -11.17
CA LEU A 152 33.09 -53.77 -11.82
C LEU A 152 33.30 -53.68 -13.35
N ARG A 153 34.37 -54.37 -13.79
CA ARG A 153 34.42 -55.34 -14.90
C ARG A 153 34.09 -54.89 -16.34
N SER A 154 35.12 -54.93 -17.18
CA SER A 154 35.10 -55.67 -18.46
C SER A 154 36.52 -56.21 -18.68
N SER A 155 36.79 -57.50 -18.44
CA SER A 155 36.77 -58.60 -19.43
C SER A 155 37.57 -58.28 -20.68
N GLY A 156 38.65 -59.05 -20.88
CA GLY A 156 39.73 -58.74 -21.81
C GLY A 156 39.56 -59.29 -23.22
N MET A 157 40.55 -58.98 -24.05
CA MET A 157 41.14 -59.80 -25.11
C MET A 157 42.31 -59.00 -25.73
N GLU A 158 43.32 -59.70 -26.26
CA GLU A 158 44.39 -59.26 -27.18
C GLU A 158 45.63 -58.61 -26.52
N VAL A 159 46.87 -59.10 -26.68
CA VAL A 159 47.48 -60.22 -27.44
C VAL A 159 48.73 -60.69 -26.70
#